data_AF-A0A8S2YW99-F1
#
_entry.id   AF-A0A8S2YW99-F1
#
_cell.length_a   1.000
_cell.length_b   1.000
_cell.length_c   1.000
_cell.angle_alpha   90.00
_cell.angle_beta   90.00
_cell.angle_gamma   90.00
#
_symmetry.space_group_name_H-M   'P 1'
#
loop_
_entity.id
_entity.type
_entity.pdbx_description
1 polymer ?
#
loop_
_entity_poly.entity_id
_entity_poly.type
_entity_poly.pdbx_seq_one_letter_code
_entity_poly.pdbx_strand_id
1 'polypeptide(L)'
;MILFILQILFFQIIYSRTQDISNIRYDPLLSAQCKARCLHEYRNHNQQHPHHRSLPSMLINEKTKRLLTTNVLRLPWRSIWERCPRLITCSSCLLPCDLDPPLLLSDKQSCQAICSTLKLVECEQSCIFIQDLYQQHANCLTGNCQLCSSPYDCSKKIPQPYNVTAIERKSRRTVRLKWNSHPIINTEPIFYVIEAQWILPKTNINQYELVSKWGFVKEEVSNTKAIIRNIQRDNRWYKFRVAAVTRYGHSPFSITTKLFRLTNESYTISTIIDPPRNFSVKDYQFNSNTMNITLVWQKPNLSVHGYQVCKI
;
A
#
# COMPACT_ATOMS: atom_id res chain seq x y z
N MET A 1 5.50 56.26 -18.36
CA MET A 1 4.39 55.29 -18.47
C MET A 1 4.74 54.06 -19.33
N ILE A 2 5.51 54.20 -20.41
CA ILE A 2 5.89 53.08 -21.30
C ILE A 2 6.87 52.07 -20.65
N LEU A 3 7.79 52.52 -19.79
CA LEU A 3 8.73 51.63 -19.09
C LEU A 3 8.08 50.70 -18.04
N PHE A 4 6.96 51.10 -17.44
CA PHE A 4 6.25 50.28 -16.46
C PHE A 4 5.46 49.14 -17.12
N ILE A 5 4.97 49.35 -18.35
CA ILE A 5 4.22 48.33 -19.11
C ILE A 5 5.17 47.23 -19.63
N LEU A 6 6.40 47.60 -20.01
CA LEU A 6 7.42 46.63 -20.45
C LEU A 6 7.92 45.72 -19.30
N GLN A 7 8.02 46.22 -18.07
CA GLN A 7 8.37 45.39 -16.92
C GLN A 7 7.24 44.43 -16.51
N ILE A 8 5.97 44.84 -16.62
CA ILE A 8 4.83 43.96 -16.32
C ILE A 8 4.70 42.85 -17.38
N LEU A 9 4.94 43.17 -18.65
CA LEU A 9 4.93 42.18 -19.73
C LEU A 9 6.13 41.22 -19.65
N PHE A 10 7.33 41.68 -19.26
CA PHE A 10 8.47 40.77 -19.04
C PHE A 10 8.25 39.84 -17.84
N PHE A 11 7.61 40.31 -16.76
CA PHE A 11 7.26 39.45 -15.63
C PHE A 11 6.14 38.45 -15.96
N GLN A 12 5.18 38.79 -16.82
CA GLN A 12 4.14 37.86 -17.26
C GLN A 12 4.62 36.83 -18.29
N ILE A 13 5.59 37.18 -19.15
CA ILE A 13 6.15 36.24 -20.14
C ILE A 13 7.08 35.20 -19.48
N ILE A 14 7.74 35.53 -18.37
CA ILE A 14 8.53 34.56 -17.60
C ILE A 14 7.64 33.67 -16.71
N TYR A 15 6.42 34.11 -16.38
CA TYR A 15 5.47 33.31 -15.58
C TYR A 15 4.62 32.32 -16.41
N SER A 16 4.89 32.21 -17.70
CA SER A 16 4.28 31.22 -18.58
C SER A 16 5.34 30.20 -18.97
N ARG A 17 5.21 28.97 -18.43
CA ARG A 17 5.94 27.75 -18.81
C ARG A 17 7.17 27.38 -17.97
N THR A 18 7.03 27.40 -16.66
CA THR A 18 7.55 26.31 -15.83
C THR A 18 6.39 25.75 -15.01
N GLN A 19 5.60 24.86 -15.63
CA GLN A 19 4.78 23.96 -14.83
C GLN A 19 5.76 23.12 -14.01
N ASP A 20 5.73 23.34 -12.70
CA ASP A 20 6.48 22.66 -11.67
C ASP A 20 6.52 21.14 -11.86
N ILE A 21 7.62 20.65 -12.47
CA ILE A 21 8.08 19.27 -12.31
C ILE A 21 8.34 18.96 -10.81
N SER A 22 8.44 20.00 -9.97
CA SER A 22 8.75 19.94 -8.54
C SER A 22 7.67 19.31 -7.65
N ASN A 23 6.43 19.09 -8.15
CA ASN A 23 5.32 18.56 -7.33
C ASN A 23 4.83 17.15 -7.71
N ILE A 24 5.48 16.47 -8.66
CA ILE A 24 5.11 15.09 -9.01
C ILE A 24 5.52 14.15 -7.88
N ARG A 25 4.53 13.58 -7.18
CA ARG A 25 4.74 12.60 -6.10
C ARG A 25 4.67 11.18 -6.63
N TYR A 26 5.33 10.27 -5.92
CA TYR A 26 5.24 8.83 -6.16
C TYR A 26 3.78 8.37 -6.16
N ASP A 27 3.39 7.67 -7.23
CA ASP A 27 2.06 7.08 -7.39
C ASP A 27 2.16 5.54 -7.40
N PRO A 28 1.69 4.85 -6.35
CA PRO A 28 1.69 3.40 -6.26
C PRO A 28 0.95 2.68 -7.39
N LEU A 29 -0.07 3.30 -8.01
CA LEU A 29 -0.75 2.70 -9.17
C LEU A 29 0.16 2.72 -10.41
N LEU A 30 0.85 3.83 -10.65
CA LEU A 30 1.83 3.93 -11.75
C LEU A 30 3.03 3.01 -11.52
N SER A 31 3.57 2.98 -10.31
CA SER A 31 4.64 2.05 -9.93
C SER A 31 4.22 0.60 -10.16
N ALA A 32 3.05 0.19 -9.68
CA ALA A 32 2.52 -1.15 -9.90
C ALA A 32 2.29 -1.47 -11.39
N GLN A 33 1.89 -0.49 -12.21
CA GLN A 33 1.71 -0.65 -13.65
C GLN A 33 3.06 -0.85 -14.36
N CYS A 34 4.07 -0.06 -14.01
CA CYS A 34 5.44 -0.22 -14.49
C CYS A 34 5.98 -1.63 -14.16
N LYS A 35 5.78 -2.09 -12.92
CA LYS A 35 6.19 -3.42 -12.48
C LYS A 35 5.46 -4.53 -13.24
N ALA A 36 4.16 -4.35 -13.52
CA ALA A 36 3.38 -5.29 -14.34
C ALA A 36 3.94 -5.37 -15.77
N ARG A 37 4.27 -4.22 -16.36
CA ARG A 37 4.87 -4.17 -17.70
C ARG A 37 6.23 -4.86 -17.73
N CYS A 38 7.13 -4.50 -16.81
CA CYS A 38 8.46 -5.10 -16.74
C CYS A 38 8.38 -6.63 -16.63
N LEU A 39 7.51 -7.15 -15.74
CA LEU A 39 7.33 -8.61 -15.62
C LEU A 39 6.79 -9.22 -16.92
N HIS A 40 5.85 -8.56 -17.58
CA HIS A 40 5.31 -9.00 -18.87
C HIS A 40 6.42 -9.17 -19.91
N GLU A 41 7.19 -8.11 -20.13
CA GLU A 41 8.28 -8.10 -21.12
C GLU A 41 9.37 -9.11 -20.77
N TYR A 42 9.74 -9.20 -19.49
CA TYR A 42 10.69 -10.20 -19.01
C TYR A 42 10.26 -11.63 -19.36
N ARG A 43 8.97 -11.97 -19.24
CA ARG A 43 8.49 -13.31 -19.60
C ARG A 43 8.51 -13.53 -21.11
N ASN A 44 8.08 -12.55 -21.89
CA ASN A 44 8.09 -12.64 -23.35
C ASN A 44 9.51 -12.87 -23.87
N HIS A 45 10.47 -12.09 -23.38
CA HIS A 45 11.88 -12.24 -23.71
C HIS A 45 12.37 -13.67 -23.41
N ASN A 46 12.09 -14.17 -22.20
CA ASN A 46 12.49 -15.52 -21.82
C ASN A 46 11.81 -16.62 -22.65
N GLN A 47 10.57 -16.40 -23.10
CA GLN A 47 9.88 -17.34 -24.00
C GLN A 47 10.48 -17.36 -25.40
N GLN A 48 10.92 -16.20 -25.91
CA GLN A 48 11.54 -16.07 -27.23
C GLN A 48 13.01 -16.54 -27.25
N HIS A 49 13.73 -16.42 -26.13
CA HIS A 49 15.15 -16.77 -26.03
C HIS A 49 15.46 -17.81 -24.93
N PRO A 50 14.98 -19.07 -25.06
CA PRO A 50 15.21 -20.11 -24.06
C PRO A 50 16.70 -20.50 -23.89
N HIS A 51 17.55 -20.21 -24.88
CA HIS A 51 18.97 -20.58 -24.92
C HIS A 51 19.94 -19.50 -24.41
N HIS A 52 19.52 -18.23 -24.25
CA HIS A 52 20.35 -17.15 -23.71
C HIS A 52 20.38 -17.12 -22.17
N ARG A 53 20.58 -18.28 -21.55
CA ARG A 53 20.78 -18.40 -20.09
C ARG A 53 22.19 -18.09 -19.64
N SER A 54 22.72 -16.94 -20.05
CA SER A 54 23.89 -16.36 -19.39
C SER A 54 23.42 -15.32 -18.40
N LEU A 55 22.91 -15.77 -17.24
CA LEU A 55 23.03 -14.94 -16.04
C LEU A 55 24.53 -14.76 -15.78
N PRO A 56 25.01 -13.57 -15.38
CA PRO A 56 26.35 -13.41 -14.82
C PRO A 56 26.52 -14.44 -13.70
N SER A 57 27.42 -15.40 -13.92
CA SER A 57 27.68 -16.51 -13.04
C SER A 57 28.52 -16.08 -11.84
N MET A 58 27.96 -15.22 -10.98
CA MET A 58 28.54 -14.96 -9.66
C MET A 58 27.41 -14.93 -8.63
N LEU A 59 27.47 -15.87 -7.67
CA LEU A 59 26.62 -16.00 -6.46
C LEU A 59 25.25 -16.69 -6.58
N ILE A 60 25.11 -17.73 -7.42
CA ILE A 60 23.92 -18.61 -7.36
C ILE A 60 24.36 -20.08 -7.22
N ASN A 61 24.09 -20.67 -6.06
CA ASN A 61 24.39 -22.06 -5.71
C ASN A 61 23.77 -23.05 -6.74
N GLU A 62 24.46 -24.16 -7.05
CA GLU A 62 24.08 -25.09 -8.14
C GLU A 62 22.66 -25.66 -8.02
N LYS A 63 22.15 -25.83 -6.79
CA LYS A 63 20.75 -26.23 -6.54
C LYS A 63 19.74 -25.23 -7.07
N THR A 64 20.05 -23.93 -6.99
CA THR A 64 19.18 -22.85 -7.48
C THR A 64 19.28 -22.75 -9.01
N LYS A 65 20.45 -23.03 -9.59
CA LYS A 65 20.71 -23.01 -11.03
C LYS A 65 19.83 -24.02 -11.78
N ARG A 66 19.67 -25.26 -11.27
CA ARG A 66 18.81 -26.30 -11.88
C ARG A 66 17.31 -26.02 -11.79
N LEU A 67 16.85 -25.32 -10.75
CA LEU A 67 15.43 -24.92 -10.60
C LEU A 67 15.03 -23.77 -11.53
N LEU A 68 15.99 -22.93 -11.92
CA LEU A 68 15.79 -21.76 -12.79
C LEU A 68 15.79 -22.13 -14.27
N THR A 69 16.38 -23.27 -14.64
CA THR A 69 16.70 -23.59 -16.04
C THR A 69 15.63 -24.37 -16.82
N THR A 70 14.42 -24.57 -16.32
CA THR A 70 13.36 -25.19 -17.14
C THR A 70 11.97 -24.73 -16.73
N ASN A 71 11.77 -24.43 -15.45
CA ASN A 71 10.44 -24.20 -14.90
C ASN A 71 9.98 -22.74 -14.90
N VAL A 72 10.87 -21.75 -15.10
CA VAL A 72 10.52 -20.32 -15.01
C VAL A 72 9.49 -19.90 -16.07
N LEU A 73 9.53 -20.52 -17.26
CA LEU A 73 8.67 -20.18 -18.41
C LEU A 73 7.18 -20.49 -18.21
N ARG A 74 6.84 -21.36 -17.25
CA ARG A 74 5.46 -21.80 -16.96
C ARG A 74 4.94 -21.32 -15.60
N LEU A 75 5.68 -20.46 -14.90
CA LEU A 75 5.27 -20.01 -13.58
C LEU A 75 4.12 -18.98 -13.66
N PRO A 76 3.15 -19.06 -12.73
CA PRO A 76 2.22 -17.97 -12.50
C PRO A 76 2.98 -16.70 -12.12
N TRP A 77 2.45 -15.54 -12.51
CA TRP A 77 3.05 -14.22 -12.23
C TRP A 77 3.36 -13.99 -10.75
N ARG A 78 2.50 -14.51 -9.87
CA ARG A 78 2.75 -14.53 -8.43
C ARG A 78 4.10 -15.15 -8.06
N SER A 79 4.42 -16.30 -8.65
CA SER A 79 5.66 -17.02 -8.40
C SER A 79 6.89 -16.32 -9.00
N ILE A 80 6.71 -15.62 -10.12
CA ILE A 80 7.76 -14.81 -10.74
C ILE A 80 8.09 -13.62 -9.84
N TRP A 81 7.06 -12.89 -9.38
CA TRP A 81 7.21 -11.74 -8.50
C TRP A 81 7.92 -12.09 -7.18
N GLU A 82 7.49 -13.16 -6.50
CA GLU A 82 8.12 -13.60 -5.24
C GLU A 82 9.61 -13.98 -5.40
N ARG A 83 10.05 -14.30 -6.64
CA ARG A 83 11.45 -14.63 -6.97
C ARG A 83 12.24 -13.47 -7.55
N CYS A 84 11.57 -12.47 -8.12
CA CYS A 84 12.19 -11.39 -8.87
C CYS A 84 13.27 -10.63 -8.08
N PRO A 85 13.09 -10.31 -6.78
CA PRO A 85 14.15 -9.67 -5.98
C PRO A 85 15.44 -10.50 -5.84
N ARG A 86 15.40 -11.80 -6.14
CA ARG A 86 16.55 -12.71 -6.09
C ARG A 86 17.21 -12.93 -7.44
N LEU A 87 16.63 -12.39 -8.51
CA LEU A 87 17.11 -12.55 -9.87
C LEU A 87 17.57 -11.19 -10.39
N ILE A 88 18.89 -11.04 -10.51
CA ILE A 88 19.54 -9.79 -10.95
C ILE A 88 18.89 -9.23 -12.23
N THR A 89 18.57 -10.10 -13.20
CA THR A 89 17.88 -9.72 -14.45
C THR A 89 16.50 -9.10 -14.22
N CYS A 90 15.74 -9.68 -13.31
CA CYS A 90 14.38 -9.23 -13.03
C CYS A 90 14.40 -7.96 -12.16
N SER A 91 15.26 -7.92 -11.13
CA SER A 91 15.41 -6.74 -10.28
C SER A 91 15.91 -5.51 -11.04
N SER A 92 16.82 -5.67 -12.00
CA SER A 92 17.27 -4.56 -12.84
C SER A 92 16.13 -3.97 -13.67
N CYS A 93 15.20 -4.79 -14.14
CA CYS A 93 14.04 -4.32 -14.89
C CYS A 93 13.00 -3.59 -14.00
N LEU A 94 12.93 -3.90 -12.71
CA LEU A 94 12.04 -3.22 -11.77
C LEU A 94 12.60 -1.91 -11.23
N LEU A 95 13.92 -1.73 -11.28
CA LEU A 95 14.62 -0.57 -10.72
C LEU A 95 13.98 0.78 -11.12
N PRO A 96 13.63 1.05 -12.39
CA PRO A 96 13.01 2.32 -12.77
C PRO A 96 11.66 2.56 -12.08
N CYS A 97 10.92 1.50 -11.76
CA CYS A 97 9.60 1.61 -11.15
C CYS A 97 9.66 2.01 -9.66
N ASP A 98 10.81 1.82 -9.02
CA ASP A 98 11.06 2.14 -7.61
C ASP A 98 11.65 3.55 -7.41
N LEU A 99 12.01 4.25 -8.49
CA LEU A 99 12.63 5.56 -8.42
C LEU A 99 11.60 6.67 -8.20
N ASP A 100 12.00 7.68 -7.43
CA ASP A 100 11.22 8.89 -7.25
C ASP A 100 11.04 9.63 -8.59
N PRO A 101 9.86 10.19 -8.88
CA PRO A 101 9.60 10.87 -10.15
C PRO A 101 10.60 11.97 -10.51
N PRO A 102 11.07 12.83 -9.57
CA PRO A 102 12.09 13.84 -9.88
C PRO A 102 13.43 13.25 -10.34
N LEU A 103 13.81 12.06 -9.86
CA LEU A 103 15.02 11.37 -10.31
C LEU A 103 14.84 10.81 -11.72
N LEU A 104 13.69 10.19 -11.97
CA LEU A 104 13.32 9.66 -13.28
C LEU A 104 13.23 10.75 -14.34
N LEU A 105 12.72 11.92 -14.00
CA LEU A 105 12.51 13.03 -14.95
C LEU A 105 13.73 13.95 -15.09
N SER A 106 14.82 13.68 -14.38
CA SER A 106 16.02 14.50 -14.46
C SER A 106 16.76 14.28 -15.77
N ASP A 107 17.12 15.37 -16.46
CA ASP A 107 18.00 15.35 -17.64
C ASP A 107 19.36 14.69 -17.38
N LYS A 108 19.75 14.52 -16.10
CA LYS A 108 21.03 13.91 -15.70
C LYS A 108 21.02 12.38 -15.71
N GLN A 109 19.87 11.74 -15.78
CA GLN A 109 19.76 10.27 -15.78
C GLN A 109 18.91 9.80 -16.96
N SER A 110 19.57 9.35 -18.03
CA SER A 110 18.87 8.65 -19.11
C SER A 110 18.37 7.28 -18.63
N CYS A 111 17.29 6.78 -19.23
CA CYS A 111 16.85 5.40 -18.97
C CYS A 111 17.94 4.38 -19.26
N GLN A 112 18.80 4.65 -20.24
CA GLN A 112 20.00 3.86 -20.51
C GLN A 112 20.97 3.84 -19.32
N ALA A 113 21.17 4.98 -18.64
CA ALA A 113 22.02 5.05 -17.44
C ALA A 113 21.41 4.28 -16.26
N ILE A 114 20.10 4.43 -16.04
CA ILE A 114 19.34 3.71 -14.99
C ILE A 114 19.41 2.19 -15.24
N CYS A 115 19.32 1.76 -16.49
CA CYS A 115 19.28 0.36 -16.91
C CYS A 115 20.65 -0.24 -17.29
N SER A 116 21.75 0.47 -17.01
CA SER A 116 23.09 0.15 -17.50
C SER A 116 23.68 -1.17 -16.97
N THR A 117 23.18 -1.69 -15.85
CA THR A 117 23.74 -2.86 -15.15
C THR A 117 23.67 -4.15 -15.97
N LEU A 118 22.66 -4.29 -16.84
CA LEU A 118 22.45 -5.50 -17.65
C LEU A 118 22.08 -5.23 -19.11
N LYS A 119 22.00 -3.96 -19.53
CA LYS A 119 21.58 -3.54 -20.89
C LYS A 119 20.32 -4.26 -21.36
N LEU A 120 19.38 -4.48 -20.45
CA LEU A 120 18.10 -5.13 -20.76
C LEU A 120 17.20 -4.12 -21.45
N VAL A 121 16.82 -4.42 -22.69
CA VAL A 121 15.91 -3.58 -23.49
C VAL A 121 14.56 -3.41 -22.75
N GLU A 122 14.14 -4.42 -22.00
CA GLU A 122 12.89 -4.43 -21.23
C GLU A 122 12.92 -3.42 -20.07
N CYS A 123 14.09 -3.20 -19.46
CA CYS A 123 14.28 -2.18 -18.43
C CYS A 123 14.13 -0.80 -19.03
N GLU A 124 14.82 -0.53 -20.15
CA GLU A 124 14.81 0.77 -20.80
C GLU A 124 13.41 1.11 -21.31
N GLN A 125 12.70 0.16 -21.92
CA GLN A 125 11.31 0.33 -22.34
C GLN A 125 10.36 0.59 -21.17
N SER A 126 10.57 -0.05 -20.01
CA SER A 126 9.75 0.20 -18.82
C SER A 126 10.07 1.54 -18.18
N CYS A 127 11.33 1.98 -18.24
CA CYS A 127 11.77 3.28 -17.77
C CYS A 127 11.20 4.43 -18.62
N ILE A 128 11.29 4.33 -19.95
CA ILE A 128 10.73 5.32 -20.87
C ILE A 128 9.22 5.42 -20.66
N PHE A 129 8.56 4.26 -20.52
CA PHE A 129 7.14 4.20 -20.24
C PHE A 129 6.72 4.96 -18.97
N ILE A 130 7.44 4.79 -17.85
CA ILE A 130 7.09 5.48 -16.61
C ILE A 130 7.46 6.97 -16.67
N GLN A 131 8.53 7.35 -17.36
CA GLN A 131 8.86 8.75 -17.64
C GLN A 131 7.74 9.43 -18.45
N ASP A 132 7.31 8.82 -19.55
CA ASP A 132 6.22 9.34 -20.39
C ASP A 132 4.93 9.49 -19.58
N LEU A 133 4.60 8.50 -18.74
CA LEU A 133 3.41 8.57 -17.89
C LEU A 133 3.49 9.69 -16.86
N TYR A 134 4.63 9.89 -16.19
CA TYR A 134 4.79 11.00 -15.26
C TYR A 134 4.74 12.36 -15.97
N GLN A 135 5.32 12.48 -17.17
CA GLN A 135 5.22 13.68 -18.00
C GLN A 135 3.77 13.96 -18.44
N GLN A 136 3.01 12.92 -18.79
CA GLN A 136 1.59 13.03 -19.14
C GLN A 136 0.69 13.25 -17.91
N HIS A 137 1.08 12.76 -16.73
CA HIS A 137 0.36 12.91 -15.45
C HIS A 137 0.26 14.35 -14.96
N ALA A 138 1.09 15.27 -15.48
CA ALA A 138 0.86 16.71 -15.32
C ALA A 138 -0.56 17.13 -15.80
N ASN A 139 -1.18 16.35 -16.70
CA ASN A 139 -2.47 16.66 -17.31
C ASN A 139 -3.57 15.58 -17.16
N CYS A 140 -3.30 14.35 -16.68
CA CYS A 140 -4.21 13.18 -16.85
C CYS A 140 -4.74 12.48 -15.58
N LEU A 141 -4.67 13.10 -14.40
CA LEU A 141 -4.88 12.44 -13.10
C LEU A 141 -6.34 12.37 -12.60
N THR A 142 -7.30 11.87 -13.38
CA THR A 142 -8.69 11.64 -12.89
C THR A 142 -9.27 10.25 -13.12
N GLY A 143 -8.47 9.27 -13.56
CA GLY A 143 -8.97 7.91 -13.77
C GLY A 143 -9.91 7.76 -14.98
N ASN A 144 -10.09 8.83 -15.76
CA ASN A 144 -10.67 8.78 -17.09
C ASN A 144 -9.55 8.56 -18.10
N CYS A 145 -9.33 7.31 -18.49
CA CYS A 145 -8.38 6.90 -19.55
C CYS A 145 -8.78 7.39 -20.97
N GLN A 146 -9.50 8.50 -21.07
CA GLN A 146 -10.09 8.97 -22.33
C GLN A 146 -9.18 9.93 -23.11
N LEU A 147 -8.08 10.43 -22.50
CA LEU A 147 -7.25 11.49 -23.09
C LEU A 147 -5.74 11.24 -23.03
N CYS A 148 -5.29 10.01 -22.80
CA CYS A 148 -3.90 9.65 -23.10
C CYS A 148 -3.91 8.99 -24.49
N SER A 149 -3.43 9.71 -25.50
CA SER A 149 -3.19 9.23 -26.88
C SER A 149 -2.05 8.21 -26.90
N SER A 150 -2.17 7.18 -26.07
CA SER A 150 -1.20 6.14 -25.91
C SER A 150 -1.58 4.99 -26.84
N PRO A 151 -0.63 4.21 -27.40
CA PRO A 151 -0.92 3.09 -28.30
C PRO A 151 -1.62 1.90 -27.60
N TYR A 152 -2.26 2.13 -26.46
CA TYR A 152 -2.79 1.09 -25.60
C TYR A 152 -4.26 0.83 -25.86
N ASP A 153 -4.59 -0.46 -25.91
CA ASP A 153 -5.91 -0.97 -26.11
C ASP A 153 -6.77 -0.78 -24.85
N CYS A 154 -7.32 0.43 -24.68
CA CYS A 154 -8.27 0.79 -23.63
C CYS A 154 -9.57 -0.04 -23.66
N SER A 155 -9.77 -0.88 -24.69
CA SER A 155 -10.90 -1.81 -24.73
C SER A 155 -10.81 -2.90 -23.65
N LYS A 156 -9.59 -3.23 -23.18
CA LYS A 156 -9.36 -4.24 -22.15
C LYS A 156 -9.61 -3.67 -20.75
N LYS A 157 -10.90 -3.59 -20.38
CA LYS A 157 -11.31 -3.22 -19.02
C LYS A 157 -10.77 -4.22 -18.01
N ILE A 158 -9.98 -3.72 -17.06
CA ILE A 158 -9.46 -4.53 -15.96
C ILE A 158 -10.59 -4.70 -14.94
N PRO A 159 -10.97 -5.94 -14.62
CA PRO A 159 -12.12 -6.17 -13.77
C PRO A 159 -11.82 -5.78 -12.32
N GLN A 160 -12.79 -5.09 -11.70
CA GLN A 160 -12.70 -4.60 -10.34
C GLN A 160 -12.60 -5.77 -9.33
N PRO A 161 -11.72 -5.72 -8.32
CA PRO A 161 -11.73 -6.65 -7.20
C PRO A 161 -13.04 -6.57 -6.41
N TYR A 162 -13.50 -7.70 -5.87
CA TYR A 162 -14.78 -7.77 -5.16
C TYR A 162 -14.69 -8.59 -3.88
N ASN A 163 -15.73 -8.53 -3.04
CA ASN A 163 -15.81 -9.20 -1.74
C ASN A 163 -14.60 -8.91 -0.82
N VAL A 164 -14.21 -7.63 -0.73
CA VAL A 164 -13.09 -7.22 0.13
C VAL A 164 -13.51 -7.32 1.60
N THR A 165 -12.72 -8.06 2.37
CA THR A 165 -12.96 -8.31 3.80
C THR A 165 -11.71 -8.00 4.62
N ALA A 166 -11.91 -7.39 5.78
CA ALA A 166 -10.87 -7.04 6.74
C ALA A 166 -11.06 -7.84 8.03
N ILE A 167 -10.02 -8.52 8.49
CA ILE A 167 -10.04 -9.35 9.69
C ILE A 167 -8.83 -8.99 10.56
N GLU A 168 -9.06 -8.65 11.82
CA GLU A 168 -7.98 -8.41 12.77
C GLU A 168 -7.17 -9.70 13.00
N ARG A 169 -5.85 -9.56 13.07
CA ARG A 169 -4.99 -10.65 13.55
C ARG A 169 -4.57 -10.36 14.99
N LYS A 170 -4.52 -11.42 15.80
CA LYS A 170 -4.12 -11.39 17.23
C LYS A 170 -2.73 -10.79 17.53
N SER A 171 -1.92 -10.48 16.52
CA SER A 171 -0.54 -9.99 16.67
C SER A 171 -0.42 -8.55 16.18
N ARG A 172 0.16 -7.67 17.03
CA ARG A 172 0.83 -6.40 16.67
C ARG A 172 0.04 -5.45 15.75
N ARG A 173 -1.22 -5.13 16.06
CA ARG A 173 -2.00 -4.13 15.29
C ARG A 173 -2.03 -4.41 13.78
N THR A 174 -2.27 -5.68 13.43
CA THR A 174 -2.24 -6.12 12.03
C THR A 174 -3.61 -6.53 11.53
N VAL A 175 -3.88 -6.20 10.27
CA VAL A 175 -5.14 -6.52 9.59
C VAL A 175 -4.84 -7.45 8.42
N ARG A 176 -5.57 -8.55 8.32
CA ARG A 176 -5.57 -9.41 7.15
C ARG A 176 -6.71 -8.99 6.22
N LEU A 177 -6.35 -8.51 5.04
CA LEU A 177 -7.28 -8.26 3.96
C LEU A 177 -7.37 -9.48 3.06
N LYS A 178 -8.57 -9.78 2.57
CA LYS A 178 -8.83 -10.78 1.52
C LYS A 178 -9.85 -10.21 0.54
N TRP A 179 -9.71 -10.56 -0.73
CA TRP A 179 -10.66 -10.23 -1.78
C TRP A 179 -10.73 -11.36 -2.80
N ASN A 180 -11.65 -11.23 -3.74
CA ASN A 180 -11.76 -12.09 -4.91
C ASN A 180 -11.31 -11.31 -6.16
N SER A 181 -10.79 -12.06 -7.13
CA SER A 181 -10.43 -11.54 -8.44
C SER A 181 -11.11 -12.35 -9.51
N HIS A 182 -11.33 -11.74 -10.67
CA HIS A 182 -11.99 -12.40 -11.77
C HIS A 182 -11.06 -13.43 -12.43
N PRO A 183 -11.58 -14.59 -12.85
CA PRO A 183 -10.76 -15.70 -13.36
C PRO A 183 -10.07 -15.41 -14.71
N ILE A 184 -10.50 -14.38 -15.42
CA ILE A 184 -10.04 -14.02 -16.79
C ILE A 184 -8.59 -13.53 -16.80
N ILE A 185 -7.99 -13.24 -15.64
CA ILE A 185 -6.74 -12.48 -15.57
C ILE A 185 -5.47 -13.38 -15.52
N ASN A 186 -5.52 -14.60 -16.03
CA ASN A 186 -4.44 -15.59 -15.82
C ASN A 186 -3.25 -15.46 -16.79
N THR A 187 -3.32 -14.63 -17.83
CA THR A 187 -2.24 -14.44 -18.81
C THR A 187 -1.33 -13.26 -18.50
N GLU A 188 -1.78 -12.29 -17.69
CA GLU A 188 -1.08 -11.03 -17.44
C GLU A 188 -0.63 -10.86 -15.99
N PRO A 189 0.50 -10.19 -15.73
CA PRO A 189 0.88 -9.83 -14.37
C PRO A 189 -0.18 -8.90 -13.77
N ILE A 190 -0.68 -9.28 -12.59
CA ILE A 190 -1.62 -8.47 -11.82
C ILE A 190 -0.98 -8.12 -10.50
N PHE A 191 -1.02 -6.83 -10.18
CA PHE A 191 -0.74 -6.33 -8.86
C PHE A 191 -2.01 -5.76 -8.25
N TYR A 192 -2.09 -5.79 -6.94
CA TYR A 192 -3.12 -5.07 -6.21
C TYR A 192 -2.49 -3.96 -5.37
N VAL A 193 -3.13 -2.81 -5.43
CA VAL A 193 -2.81 -1.64 -4.62
C VAL A 193 -3.97 -1.40 -3.66
N ILE A 194 -3.64 -1.17 -2.40
CA ILE A 194 -4.60 -1.08 -1.29
C ILE A 194 -4.50 0.30 -0.68
N GLU A 195 -5.65 0.93 -0.56
CA GLU A 195 -5.82 2.16 0.18
C GLU A 195 -6.65 1.95 1.44
N ALA A 196 -6.39 2.80 2.44
CA ALA A 196 -7.21 2.91 3.63
C ALA A 196 -7.67 4.35 3.82
N GLN A 197 -8.85 4.48 4.40
CA GLN A 197 -9.38 5.72 4.94
C GLN A 197 -9.73 5.47 6.40
N TRP A 198 -9.32 6.36 7.29
CA TRP A 198 -9.69 6.30 8.70
C TRP A 198 -10.78 7.32 9.03
N ILE A 199 -11.58 6.96 10.02
CA ILE A 199 -12.72 7.74 10.52
C ILE A 199 -12.61 7.78 12.04
N LEU A 200 -12.61 8.98 12.61
CA LEU A 200 -12.81 9.17 14.05
C LEU A 200 -14.30 9.41 14.31
N PRO A 201 -14.92 8.63 15.21
CA PRO A 201 -16.33 8.81 15.53
C PRO A 201 -16.54 10.13 16.28
N LYS A 202 -17.77 10.64 16.25
CA LYS A 202 -18.18 11.79 17.06
C LYS A 202 -17.94 11.50 18.54
N THR A 203 -17.49 12.52 19.27
CA THR A 203 -17.26 12.46 20.72
C THR A 203 -17.86 13.71 21.37
N ASN A 204 -17.92 13.75 22.70
CA ASN A 204 -18.37 14.95 23.43
C ASN A 204 -17.50 16.18 23.14
N ILE A 205 -16.28 15.98 22.62
CA ILE A 205 -15.32 17.03 22.26
C ILE A 205 -15.42 17.37 20.76
N ASN A 206 -15.64 16.37 19.89
CA ASN A 206 -15.77 16.54 18.44
C ASN A 206 -17.21 16.26 17.97
N GLN A 207 -17.93 17.33 17.63
CA GLN A 207 -19.32 17.29 17.19
C GLN A 207 -19.53 16.68 15.78
N TYR A 208 -18.44 16.48 15.03
CA TYR A 208 -18.45 15.91 13.67
C TYR A 208 -17.50 14.71 13.55
N GLU A 209 -17.82 13.79 12.64
CA GLU A 209 -16.90 12.70 12.28
C GLU A 209 -15.73 13.25 11.48
N LEU A 210 -14.51 12.94 11.89
CA LEU A 210 -13.32 13.31 11.13
C LEU A 210 -12.94 12.17 10.20
N VAL A 211 -12.99 12.41 8.90
CA VAL A 211 -12.69 11.42 7.86
C VAL A 211 -11.41 11.82 7.14
N SER A 212 -10.46 10.90 7.04
CA SER A 212 -9.22 11.15 6.31
C SER A 212 -9.41 11.12 4.80
N LYS A 213 -8.45 11.66 4.06
CA LYS A 213 -8.29 11.30 2.65
C LYS A 213 -7.93 9.82 2.54
N TRP A 214 -8.20 9.22 1.39
CA TRP A 214 -7.66 7.90 1.05
C TRP A 214 -6.13 7.98 0.98
N GLY A 215 -5.47 6.98 1.54
CA GLY A 215 -4.01 6.87 1.51
C GLY A 215 -3.58 5.43 1.28
N PHE A 216 -2.51 5.25 0.52
CA PHE A 216 -1.94 3.94 0.23
C PHE A 216 -1.37 3.30 1.50
N VAL A 217 -1.72 2.03 1.72
CA VAL A 217 -1.26 1.26 2.89
C VAL A 217 -0.52 -0.01 2.50
N LYS A 218 -0.68 -0.46 1.26
CA LYS A 218 0.08 -1.58 0.70
C LYS A 218 0.04 -1.56 -0.83
N GLU A 219 1.20 -1.77 -1.43
CA GLU A 219 1.38 -1.89 -2.87
C GLU A 219 1.93 -3.27 -3.24
N GLU A 220 1.89 -3.59 -4.54
CA GLU A 220 2.52 -4.76 -5.17
C GLU A 220 2.10 -6.10 -4.58
N VAL A 221 0.84 -6.20 -4.20
CA VAL A 221 0.30 -7.46 -3.72
C VAL A 221 0.01 -8.34 -4.94
N SER A 222 0.70 -9.47 -5.08
CA SER A 222 0.54 -10.39 -6.22
C SER A 222 -0.51 -11.49 -5.98
N ASN A 223 -1.20 -11.43 -4.84
CA ASN A 223 -2.19 -12.40 -4.42
C ASN A 223 -3.43 -11.70 -3.86
N THR A 224 -4.55 -12.41 -3.77
CA THR A 224 -5.81 -11.81 -3.34
C THR A 224 -5.94 -11.64 -1.82
N LYS A 225 -4.80 -11.54 -1.12
CA LYS A 225 -4.71 -11.46 0.34
C LYS A 225 -3.51 -10.61 0.74
N ALA A 226 -3.71 -9.64 1.62
CA ALA A 226 -2.62 -8.81 2.15
C ALA A 226 -2.61 -8.78 3.68
N ILE A 227 -1.45 -8.49 4.24
CA ILE A 227 -1.29 -8.17 5.66
C ILE A 227 -0.86 -6.72 5.76
N ILE A 228 -1.71 -5.90 6.38
CA ILE A 228 -1.41 -4.51 6.70
C ILE A 228 -0.91 -4.48 8.14
N ARG A 229 0.25 -3.86 8.37
CA ARG A 229 0.88 -3.76 9.70
C ARG A 229 0.76 -2.35 10.23
N ASN A 230 0.95 -2.19 11.53
CA ASN A 230 1.03 -0.89 12.21
C ASN A 230 -0.22 -0.02 12.01
N ILE A 231 -1.40 -0.63 11.92
CA ILE A 231 -2.66 0.13 11.92
C ILE A 231 -2.84 0.78 13.30
N GLN A 232 -3.18 2.06 13.33
CA GLN A 232 -3.31 2.79 14.59
C GLN A 232 -4.58 2.35 15.34
N ARG A 233 -4.50 2.30 16.67
CA ARG A 233 -5.61 1.85 17.54
C ARG A 233 -6.42 3.02 18.13
N ASP A 234 -6.12 4.25 17.76
CA ASP A 234 -6.54 5.49 18.43
C ASP A 234 -8.03 5.82 18.22
N ASN A 235 -8.93 4.91 18.58
CA ASN A 235 -10.38 5.01 18.36
C ASN A 235 -10.76 5.22 16.88
N ARG A 236 -9.89 4.80 15.95
CA ARG A 236 -10.11 4.94 14.51
C ARG A 236 -10.84 3.72 13.95
N TRP A 237 -11.87 4.00 13.17
CA TRP A 237 -12.46 3.05 12.25
C TRP A 237 -11.77 3.18 10.90
N TYR A 238 -11.69 2.07 10.17
CA TYR A 238 -11.02 1.98 8.89
C TYR A 238 -11.96 1.41 7.84
N LYS A 239 -11.86 1.95 6.64
CA LYS A 239 -12.36 1.35 5.39
C LYS A 239 -11.16 1.06 4.51
N PHE A 240 -11.19 -0.08 3.84
CA PHE A 240 -10.16 -0.45 2.86
C PHE A 240 -10.78 -0.62 1.49
N ARG A 241 -10.04 -0.28 0.44
CA ARG A 241 -10.40 -0.55 -0.96
C ARG A 241 -9.19 -1.02 -1.74
N VAL A 242 -9.43 -1.79 -2.80
CA VAL A 242 -8.38 -2.47 -3.56
C VAL A 242 -8.58 -2.22 -5.05
N ALA A 243 -7.52 -1.83 -5.76
CA ALA A 243 -7.51 -1.76 -7.22
C ALA A 243 -6.62 -2.88 -7.77
N ALA A 244 -7.00 -3.46 -8.91
CA ALA A 244 -6.16 -4.35 -9.69
C ALA A 244 -5.37 -3.54 -10.72
N VAL A 245 -4.11 -3.87 -10.94
CA VAL A 245 -3.20 -3.15 -11.82
C VAL A 245 -2.53 -4.15 -12.76
N THR A 246 -2.50 -3.83 -14.04
CA THR A 246 -1.82 -4.60 -15.09
C THR A 246 -0.99 -3.63 -15.95
N ARG A 247 -0.25 -4.13 -16.93
CA ARG A 247 0.50 -3.25 -17.85
C ARG A 247 -0.38 -2.28 -18.64
N TYR A 248 -1.65 -2.62 -18.83
CA TYR A 248 -2.62 -1.82 -19.59
C TYR A 248 -3.30 -0.71 -18.77
N GLY A 249 -3.10 -0.69 -17.44
CA GLY A 249 -3.72 0.29 -16.56
C GLY A 249 -4.15 -0.32 -15.24
N HIS A 250 -5.12 0.32 -14.58
CA HIS A 250 -5.71 -0.20 -13.35
C HIS A 250 -7.24 -0.24 -13.41
N SER A 251 -7.85 -1.14 -12.64
CA SER A 251 -9.30 -1.15 -12.43
C SER A 251 -9.72 0.06 -11.58
N PRO A 252 -11.02 0.39 -11.56
CA PRO A 252 -11.58 1.16 -10.45
C PRO A 252 -11.25 0.48 -9.12
N PHE A 253 -11.14 1.25 -8.04
CA PHE A 253 -11.05 0.69 -6.70
C PHE A 253 -12.33 -0.05 -6.35
N SER A 254 -12.21 -1.20 -5.69
CA SER A 254 -13.32 -2.02 -5.20
C SER A 254 -14.32 -1.23 -4.35
N ILE A 255 -15.52 -1.80 -4.19
CA ILE A 255 -16.39 -1.44 -3.07
C ILE A 255 -15.59 -1.63 -1.77
N THR A 256 -15.73 -0.68 -0.86
CA THR A 256 -14.99 -0.64 0.40
C THR A 256 -15.38 -1.80 1.31
N THR A 257 -14.47 -2.22 2.19
CA THR A 257 -14.82 -3.12 3.30
C THR A 257 -15.92 -2.53 4.19
N LYS A 258 -16.60 -3.39 4.96
CA LYS A 258 -17.35 -2.94 6.14
C LYS A 258 -16.41 -2.15 7.08
N LEU A 259 -16.98 -1.24 7.87
CA LEU A 259 -16.22 -0.50 8.89
C LEU A 259 -15.47 -1.48 9.79
N PHE A 260 -14.17 -1.29 9.89
CA PHE A 260 -13.27 -2.15 10.65
C PHE A 260 -12.60 -1.34 11.75
N ARG A 261 -12.48 -1.91 12.95
CA ARG A 261 -11.73 -1.29 14.05
C ARG A 261 -10.92 -2.37 14.75
N LEU A 262 -9.66 -2.04 15.05
CA LEU A 262 -8.84 -2.91 15.88
C LEU A 262 -9.38 -2.96 17.30
N THR A 263 -9.38 -4.14 17.89
CA THR A 263 -9.66 -4.31 19.31
C THR A 263 -8.57 -3.61 20.14
N ASN A 264 -9.01 -2.83 21.13
CA ASN A 264 -8.09 -2.23 22.08
C ASN A 264 -7.54 -3.32 22.99
N GLU A 265 -6.22 -3.40 23.13
CA GLU A 265 -5.56 -4.32 24.08
C GLU A 265 -5.98 -4.07 25.55
N SER A 266 -6.58 -2.91 25.85
CA SER A 266 -7.16 -2.62 27.17
C SER A 266 -8.32 -3.54 27.54
N TYR A 267 -9.10 -4.04 26.57
CA TYR A 267 -10.14 -5.06 26.82
C TYR A 267 -9.56 -6.46 27.07
N THR A 268 -8.32 -6.70 26.61
CA THR A 268 -7.61 -7.95 26.92
C THR A 268 -6.98 -7.88 28.30
N ILE A 269 -6.54 -6.70 28.77
CA ILE A 269 -6.04 -6.55 30.15
C ILE A 269 -7.17 -6.71 31.19
N SER A 270 -8.38 -6.19 30.93
CA SER A 270 -9.52 -6.39 31.84
C SER A 270 -10.03 -7.84 31.90
N THR A 271 -9.64 -8.69 30.94
CA THR A 271 -9.90 -10.14 30.97
C THR A 271 -8.73 -10.97 31.51
N ILE A 272 -7.57 -10.35 31.74
CA ILE A 272 -6.36 -10.98 32.31
C ILE A 272 -6.17 -10.60 33.80
N ILE A 273 -6.68 -9.44 34.23
CA ILE A 273 -6.68 -9.05 35.65
C ILE A 273 -7.91 -9.68 36.30
N ASP A 274 -7.68 -10.71 37.12
CA ASP A 274 -8.71 -11.28 37.97
C ASP A 274 -9.37 -10.18 38.82
N PRO A 275 -10.70 -10.20 39.00
CA PRO A 275 -11.36 -9.26 39.90
C PRO A 275 -10.82 -9.41 41.33
N PRO A 276 -10.86 -8.35 42.15
CA PRO A 276 -10.51 -8.44 43.56
C PRO A 276 -11.31 -9.56 44.23
N ARG A 277 -10.62 -10.42 44.98
CA ARG A 277 -11.25 -11.59 45.62
C ARG A 277 -11.56 -11.26 47.08
N ASN A 278 -12.43 -12.04 47.72
CA ASN A 278 -12.76 -11.93 49.15
C ASN A 278 -13.21 -10.51 49.57
N PHE A 279 -14.08 -9.88 48.78
CA PHE A 279 -14.70 -8.62 49.17
C PHE A 279 -15.65 -8.85 50.35
N SER A 280 -15.39 -8.19 51.47
CA SER A 280 -16.23 -8.28 52.66
C SER A 280 -16.21 -6.99 53.49
N VAL A 281 -17.21 -6.87 54.35
CA VAL A 281 -17.26 -5.83 55.39
C VAL A 281 -16.47 -6.34 56.59
N LYS A 282 -15.40 -5.64 56.96
CA LYS A 282 -14.59 -5.97 58.14
C LYS A 282 -15.25 -5.50 59.44
N ASP A 283 -15.79 -4.28 59.41
CA ASP A 283 -16.39 -3.64 60.58
C ASP A 283 -17.39 -2.57 60.12
N TYR A 284 -18.35 -2.28 60.98
CA TYR A 284 -19.27 -1.16 60.80
C TYR A 284 -19.56 -0.48 62.14
N GLN A 285 -19.57 0.85 62.13
CA GLN A 285 -19.86 1.67 63.30
C GLN A 285 -21.03 2.59 62.99
N PHE A 286 -22.03 2.56 63.87
CA PHE A 286 -23.17 3.46 63.80
C PHE A 286 -22.91 4.69 64.67
N ASN A 287 -22.87 5.84 64.03
CA ASN A 287 -22.98 7.13 64.67
C ASN A 287 -24.44 7.61 64.52
N SER A 288 -24.84 8.60 65.32
CA SER A 288 -26.23 9.07 65.42
C SER A 288 -26.94 9.32 64.07
N ASN A 289 -26.22 9.74 63.02
CA ASN A 289 -26.77 9.95 61.67
C ASN A 289 -25.94 9.33 60.53
N THR A 290 -24.84 8.63 60.81
CA THR A 290 -23.96 8.08 59.76
C THR A 290 -23.47 6.68 60.13
N MET A 291 -23.25 5.85 59.11
CA MET A 291 -22.67 4.52 59.27
C MET A 291 -21.29 4.51 58.61
N ASN A 292 -20.25 4.28 59.40
CA ASN A 292 -18.91 4.07 58.89
C ASN A 292 -18.73 2.58 58.59
N ILE A 293 -18.37 2.23 57.35
CA ILE A 293 -18.19 0.84 56.92
C ILE A 293 -16.74 0.66 56.49
N THR A 294 -16.06 -0.32 57.09
CA THR A 294 -14.70 -0.70 56.68
C THR A 294 -14.78 -1.87 55.72
N LEU A 295 -14.42 -1.64 54.46
CA LEU A 295 -14.40 -2.66 53.40
C LEU A 295 -13.00 -3.23 53.22
N VAL A 296 -12.90 -4.53 52.99
CA VAL A 296 -11.64 -5.24 52.72
C VAL A 296 -11.79 -6.19 51.54
N TRP A 297 -10.71 -6.36 50.79
CA TRP A 297 -10.61 -7.29 49.66
C TRP A 297 -9.15 -7.70 49.44
N GLN A 298 -8.95 -8.80 48.73
CA GLN A 298 -7.66 -9.30 48.32
C GLN A 298 -7.25 -8.71 46.97
N LYS A 299 -6.02 -8.19 46.90
CA LYS A 299 -5.45 -7.63 45.66
C LYS A 299 -5.32 -8.72 44.57
N PRO A 300 -5.51 -8.36 43.29
CA PRO A 300 -5.16 -9.25 42.18
C PRO A 300 -3.66 -9.59 42.15
N ASN A 301 -3.31 -10.67 41.46
CA ASN A 301 -1.92 -11.10 41.29
C ASN A 301 -1.07 -10.11 40.48
N LEU A 302 -1.73 -9.30 39.64
CA LEU A 302 -1.09 -8.29 38.80
C LEU A 302 -1.25 -6.90 39.42
N SER A 303 -0.25 -6.03 39.20
CA SER A 303 -0.26 -4.66 39.71
C SER A 303 -1.40 -3.86 39.07
N VAL A 304 -2.18 -3.16 39.89
CA VAL A 304 -3.29 -2.31 39.46
C VAL A 304 -3.03 -0.86 39.90
N HIS A 305 -3.55 0.11 39.13
CA HIS A 305 -3.38 1.53 39.43
C HIS A 305 -4.29 2.03 40.57
N GLY A 306 -5.42 1.35 40.82
CA GLY A 306 -6.37 1.74 41.87
C GLY A 306 -7.62 0.85 41.85
N TYR A 307 -8.46 1.00 42.87
CA TYR A 307 -9.74 0.30 42.99
C TYR A 307 -10.89 1.31 42.95
N GLN A 308 -12.00 0.93 42.33
CA GLN A 308 -13.24 1.72 42.35
C GLN A 308 -14.32 0.92 43.07
N VAL A 309 -14.94 1.52 44.09
CA VAL A 309 -16.05 0.95 44.84
C VAL A 309 -17.31 1.72 44.47
N CYS A 310 -18.33 1.02 43.96
CA CYS A 310 -19.58 1.64 43.52
C CYS A 310 -20.70 1.31 44.49
N LYS A 311 -21.53 2.30 44.82
CA LYS A 311 -22.83 2.08 45.45
C LYS A 311 -23.79 1.59 44.36
N ILE A 312 -24.38 0.42 44.56
CA ILE A 312 -25.48 -0.09 43.73
C ILE A 312 -26.79 0.47 44.29
#